data_AF-A0A8H6I8N2-F1
#
_entry.id   AF-A0A8H6I8N2-F1
#
_cell.length_a   1.000
_cell.length_b   1.000
_cell.length_c   1.000
_cell.angle_alpha   90.00
_cell.angle_beta   90.00
_cell.angle_gamma   90.00
#
_symmetry.space_group_name_H-M   'P 1'
#
loop_
_entity.id
_entity.type
_entity.pdbx_description
1 polymer ?
#
loop_
_entity_poly.entity_id
_entity_poly.type
_entity_poly.pdbx_seq_one_letter_code
_entity_poly.pdbx_strand_id
1 'polypeptide(L)'
;MSYIVLRILNERRPMVYYLLAALLFVLSQLAFFLLGRVLCTASNQKVDGSFLATVLETAAVGVLYLAWKSITEESWDDEYYPS
;
A
#
# COMPACT_ATOMS: atom_id res chain seq x y z
N MET A 1 -11.69 4.68 8.27
CA MET A 1 -11.89 4.40 6.83
C MET A 1 -12.61 3.09 6.58
N SER A 2 -12.22 1.98 7.22
CA SER A 2 -12.93 0.68 7.10
C SER A 2 -14.44 0.76 7.39
N TYR A 3 -14.87 1.54 8.39
CA TYR A 3 -16.30 1.77 8.65
C TYR A 3 -17.00 2.41 7.45
N ILE A 4 -16.43 3.46 6.86
CA ILE A 4 -17.02 4.15 5.70
C ILE A 4 -17.11 3.20 4.51
N VAL A 5 -16.03 2.49 4.21
CA VAL A 5 -15.96 1.56 3.09
C VAL A 5 -16.95 0.40 3.23
N LEU A 6 -17.01 -0.23 4.42
CA LEU A 6 -17.84 -1.42 4.63
C LEU A 6 -19.31 -1.12 4.96
N ARG A 7 -19.60 0.01 5.63
CA ARG A 7 -20.97 0.34 6.09
C ARG A 7 -21.66 1.40 5.26
N ILE A 8 -20.94 2.38 4.71
CA ILE A 8 -21.53 3.41 3.85
C ILE A 8 -21.48 2.96 2.39
N LEU A 9 -20.30 2.58 1.88
CA LEU A 9 -20.13 2.18 0.48
C LEU A 9 -20.52 0.71 0.21
N ASN A 10 -20.47 -0.14 1.23
CA ASN A 10 -20.72 -1.58 1.13
C ASN A 10 -19.82 -2.30 0.09
N GLU A 11 -18.65 -1.74 -0.21
CA GLU A 11 -17.71 -2.26 -1.22
C GLU A 11 -16.52 -2.94 -0.52
N ARG A 12 -16.19 -4.17 -0.94
CA ARG A 12 -15.16 -4.98 -0.26
C ARG A 12 -13.81 -4.95 -0.96
N ARG A 13 -13.76 -4.56 -2.23
CA ARG A 13 -12.50 -4.48 -3.01
C ARG A 13 -11.42 -3.60 -2.35
N PRO A 14 -11.71 -2.40 -1.80
CA PRO A 14 -10.71 -1.53 -1.16
C PRO A 14 -10.05 -2.18 0.07
N MET A 15 -10.74 -3.10 0.75
CA MET A 15 -10.23 -3.74 1.96
C MET A 15 -9.02 -4.64 1.67
N VAL A 16 -8.97 -5.29 0.51
CA VAL A 16 -7.81 -6.11 0.11
C VAL A 16 -6.58 -5.23 -0.09
N TYR A 17 -6.74 -4.07 -0.73
CA TYR A 17 -5.66 -3.11 -0.88
C TYR A 17 -5.17 -2.57 0.47
N TYR A 18 -6.07 -2.27 1.41
CA TYR A 18 -5.66 -1.84 2.76
C TYR A 18 -4.90 -2.93 3.53
N LEU A 19 -5.31 -4.20 3.43
CA LEU A 19 -4.56 -5.30 4.04
C LEU A 19 -3.18 -5.48 3.41
N LEU A 20 -3.09 -5.40 2.08
CA LEU A 20 -1.82 -5.49 1.38
C LEU A 20 -0.89 -4.34 1.75
N ALA A 21 -1.39 -3.10 1.81
CA ALA A 21 -0.63 -1.94 2.23
C ALA A 21 -0.11 -2.07 3.66
N ALA A 22 -0.96 -2.56 4.59
CA ALA A 22 -0.54 -2.81 5.97
C ALA A 22 0.55 -3.87 6.06
N LEU A 23 0.44 -4.96 5.29
CA LEU A 23 1.47 -6.00 5.23
C LEU A 23 2.80 -5.45 4.71
N LEU A 24 2.78 -4.72 3.59
CA LEU A 24 3.98 -4.10 3.01
C LEU A 24 4.65 -3.12 4.00
N PHE A 25 3.83 -2.32 4.69
CA PHE A 25 4.34 -1.39 5.70
C PHE A 25 5.00 -2.13 6.87
N VAL A 26 4.37 -3.18 7.41
CA VAL A 26 4.96 -3.98 8.50
C VAL A 26 6.26 -4.63 8.05
N LEU A 27 6.33 -5.17 6.83
CA LEU A 27 7.56 -5.71 6.27
C LEU A 27 8.65 -4.64 6.12
N SER A 28 8.29 -3.41 5.74
CA SER A 28 9.24 -2.28 5.71
C SER A 28 9.82 -2.02 7.10
N GLN A 29 8.98 -1.94 8.13
CA GLN A 29 9.44 -1.70 9.49
C GLN A 29 10.35 -2.82 9.98
N LEU A 30 10.03 -4.08 9.67
CA LEU A 30 10.92 -5.21 9.99
C LEU A 30 12.26 -5.11 9.25
N ALA A 31 12.23 -4.74 7.97
CA ALA A 31 13.44 -4.55 7.17
C ALA A 31 14.35 -3.45 7.75
N PHE A 32 13.75 -2.35 8.20
CA PHE A 32 14.44 -1.21 8.78
C PHE A 32 15.03 -1.52 10.17
N PHE A 33 14.24 -2.11 11.08
CA PHE A 33 14.64 -2.27 12.47
C PHE A 33 15.37 -3.59 12.78
N LEU A 34 14.97 -4.71 12.18
CA LEU A 34 15.53 -6.03 12.53
C LEU A 34 16.55 -6.56 11.51
N LEU A 35 16.33 -6.33 10.21
CA LEU A 35 17.07 -7.05 9.17
C LEU A 35 18.33 -6.33 8.66
N GLY A 36 18.66 -5.14 9.16
CA GLY A 36 19.78 -4.34 8.64
C GLY A 36 21.12 -5.08 8.54
N ARG A 37 21.53 -5.82 9.58
CA ARG A 37 22.78 -6.60 9.55
C ARG A 37 22.69 -7.81 8.62
N VAL A 38 21.57 -8.52 8.63
CA VAL A 38 21.36 -9.73 7.81
C VAL A 38 21.40 -9.37 6.33
N LEU A 39 20.72 -8.29 5.93
CA LEU A 39 20.71 -7.82 4.56
C LEU A 39 22.06 -7.29 4.11
N CYS A 40 22.76 -6.56 4.96
CA CYS A 40 24.09 -6.02 4.65
C CYS A 40 25.11 -7.14 4.40
N THR A 41 25.10 -8.21 5.22
CA THR A 41 25.98 -9.37 4.99
C THR A 41 25.55 -10.19 3.78
N ALA A 42 24.25 -10.40 3.56
CA ALA A 42 23.74 -11.14 2.41
C ALA A 42 23.99 -10.43 1.06
N SER A 43 23.95 -9.10 1.04
CA SER A 43 24.19 -8.28 -0.16
C SER A 43 25.67 -8.02 -0.45
N ASN A 44 26.58 -8.60 0.33
CA ASN A 44 28.01 -8.31 0.27
C ASN A 44 28.31 -6.81 0.44
N GLN A 45 27.64 -6.18 1.43
CA GLN A 45 27.77 -4.78 1.82
C GLN A 45 27.35 -3.75 0.76
N LYS A 46 26.55 -4.16 -0.25
CA LYS A 46 26.07 -3.26 -1.30
C LYS A 46 24.78 -2.55 -0.95
N VAL A 47 23.94 -3.19 -0.13
CA VAL A 47 22.57 -2.74 0.16
C VAL A 47 22.26 -2.98 1.63
N ASP A 48 21.62 -2.01 2.28
CA ASP A 48 21.22 -2.10 3.69
C ASP A 48 19.71 -2.32 3.85
N GLY A 49 19.26 -2.41 5.11
CA GLY A 49 17.84 -2.51 5.44
C GLY A 49 17.04 -1.25 5.06
N SER A 50 17.63 -0.06 5.11
CA SER A 50 16.94 1.21 4.78
C SER A 50 16.56 1.32 3.31
N PHE A 51 17.39 0.82 2.39
CA PHE A 51 17.05 0.77 0.97
C PHE A 51 15.83 -0.11 0.71
N LEU A 52 15.82 -1.34 1.26
CA LEU A 52 14.67 -2.24 1.09
C LEU A 52 13.41 -1.69 1.76
N ALA A 53 13.54 -1.11 2.96
CA ALA A 53 12.44 -0.46 3.66
C ALA A 53 11.83 0.65 2.80
N THR A 54 12.67 1.52 2.21
CA THR A 54 12.20 2.61 1.34
C THR A 54 11.39 2.09 0.15
N VAL A 55 11.84 1.00 -0.50
CA VAL A 55 11.10 0.38 -1.62
C VAL A 55 9.75 -0.17 -1.17
N LEU A 56 9.72 -0.88 -0.04
CA LEU A 56 8.49 -1.45 0.53
C LEU A 56 7.51 -0.37 0.99
N GLU A 57 8.00 0.70 1.61
CA GLU A 57 7.18 1.86 1.98
C GLU A 57 6.60 2.58 0.77
N THR A 58 7.41 2.78 -0.28
CA THR A 58 6.94 3.37 -1.54
C THR A 58 5.84 2.51 -2.15
N ALA A 59 6.01 1.18 -2.14
CA ALA A 59 4.99 0.25 -2.60
C ALA A 59 3.72 0.31 -1.73
N ALA A 60 3.85 0.41 -0.40
CA ALA A 60 2.71 0.55 0.50
C ALA A 60 1.89 1.82 0.20
N VAL A 61 2.56 2.96 -0.02
CA VAL A 61 1.89 4.22 -0.44
C VAL A 61 1.21 4.06 -1.80
N GLY A 62 1.85 3.39 -2.76
CA GLY A 62 1.24 3.08 -4.06
C GLY A 62 -0.03 2.24 -3.95
N VAL A 63 -0.04 1.22 -3.08
CA VAL A 63 -1.24 0.41 -2.83
C VAL A 63 -2.34 1.22 -2.13
N LEU A 64 -1.99 2.11 -1.20
CA LEU A 64 -2.97 3.03 -0.60
C LEU A 64 -3.58 3.97 -1.64
N TYR A 65 -2.79 4.45 -2.61
CA TYR A 65 -3.30 5.24 -3.72
C TYR A 65 -4.28 4.44 -4.58
N LEU A 66 -3.99 3.17 -4.89
CA LEU A 66 -4.93 2.30 -5.61
C LEU A 66 -6.22 2.06 -4.80
N ALA A 67 -6.11 1.86 -3.48
CA ALA A 67 -7.28 1.73 -2.60
C ALA A 67 -8.15 2.99 -2.66
N TRP A 68 -7.54 4.17 -2.61
CA TRP A 68 -8.24 5.45 -2.74
C TRP A 68 -8.89 5.59 -4.11
N LYS A 69 -8.15 5.33 -5.20
CA LYS A 69 -8.66 5.35 -6.56
C LYS A 69 -9.89 4.44 -6.70
N SER A 70 -9.85 3.24 -6.13
CA SER A 70 -10.96 2.27 -6.21
C SER A 70 -12.24 2.74 -5.52
N ILE A 71 -12.16 3.66 -4.56
CA ILE A 71 -13.32 4.27 -3.89
C ILE A 71 -13.92 5.36 -4.77
N THR A 72 -13.12 6.02 -5.60
CA THR A 72 -13.53 7.18 -6.41
C THR A 72 -13.89 6.86 -7.85
N GLU A 73 -13.56 5.67 -8.36
CA GLU A 73 -13.74 5.33 -9.79
C GLU A 73 -15.22 5.17 -10.18
N GLU A 74 -16.13 4.85 -9.25
CA GLU A 74 -17.57 4.74 -9.56
C GLU A 74 -18.27 6.08 -9.84
N SER A 75 -17.64 7.24 -9.59
CA SER A 75 -18.31 8.54 -9.77
C SER A 75 -18.08 9.22 -11.13
N TRP A 76 -17.24 8.67 -12.02
CA TRP A 76 -16.80 9.40 -13.23
C TRP A 76 -17.41 8.90 -14.55
N ASP A 77 -17.98 7.69 -14.59
CA ASP A 77 -18.57 7.12 -15.82
C ASP A 77 -20.07 7.47 -16.01
N ASP A 78 -20.71 8.13 -15.04
CA ASP A 78 -22.13 8.50 -15.07
C ASP A 78 -22.43 9.93 -15.57
N GLU A 79 -21.42 10.71 -15.99
CA GLU A 79 -21.64 12.01 -16.65
C GLU A 79 -21.70 11.87 -18.18
N TYR A 80 -22.67 11.09 -18.69
CA TYR A 80 -23.18 11.33 -20.03
C TYR A 80 -24.00 12.63 -19.99
N TYR A 81 -23.36 13.76 -20.28
CA TYR A 81 -24.08 15.01 -20.57
C TYR A 81 -24.67 14.92 -21.99
N PRO A 82 -26.01 14.80 -22.16
CA PRO A 82 -26.59 15.05 -23.47
C PRO A 82 -26.46 16.54 -23.78
N SER A 83 -25.70 16.85 -24.85
CA SER A 83 -25.62 18.18 -25.47
C SER A 83 -26.95 18.61 -26.07
#